data_AF-A0A5C8Z9U9-F1
#
_entry.id   AF-A0A5C8Z9U9-F1
#
_cell.length_a   1.000
_cell.length_b   1.000
_cell.length_c   1.000
_cell.angle_alpha   90.00
_cell.angle_beta   90.00
_cell.angle_gamma   90.00
#
_symmetry.space_group_name_H-M   'P 1'
#
loop_
_entity.id
_entity.type
_entity.pdbx_description
1 polymer ?
#
loop_
_entity_poly.entity_id
_entity_poly.type
_entity_poly.pdbx_seq_one_letter_code
_entity_poly.pdbx_strand_id
1 'polypeptide(L)'
;MIRRNPNLNYHPSYWLAALGAGGTAVSFFMYLMWMVPHKSTPIPTFADLQAQLSTGGIVTSISIAAIIAIIGFSILHLVLLGWNILESLAHKKDLDALNNTPAELQKMAIPLTFAMTINVFFILGALFVPGLWNYVEYLFPGAIVAFGIVAFFATRQFGNYMAHIIHNGGHKSHEHNHLSGLISVFTFSMVAVGFAASSAMSHVGATVAVATTLSIAFAVFAVVLAIIVLTHGLNAMMEHGLAHPASPSIWMLIPILTLLGITWVRLSHGLTHEYGVESSAGDLFLPLTILFSLQIGVLALGYKVMKANGYLKAYIQGDQESPVSFGLICPGVALFVLGMFWWHIGWVKTGVIAQFSPIYWLGMALLFVVQLITVVALLKLSNKLLRHPADRTLAHA
;
A
#
# COMPACT_ATOMS: atom_id res chain seq x y z
N MET A 1 5.87 4.88 -25.15
CA MET A 1 7.09 4.37 -24.48
C MET A 1 7.14 5.01 -23.09
N ILE A 2 7.29 4.22 -22.02
CA ILE A 2 7.44 4.74 -20.65
C ILE A 2 8.86 5.28 -20.52
N ARG A 3 9.00 6.56 -20.18
CA ARG A 3 10.30 7.25 -20.13
C ARG A 3 10.26 8.38 -19.11
N ARG A 4 11.20 8.34 -18.16
CA ARG A 4 11.44 9.42 -17.20
C ARG A 4 12.14 10.62 -17.86
N ASN A 5 12.15 11.76 -17.17
CA ASN A 5 12.93 12.90 -17.58
C ASN A 5 14.43 12.52 -17.65
N PRO A 6 15.10 12.63 -18.81
CA PRO A 6 16.51 12.26 -18.95
C PRO A 6 17.46 13.20 -18.19
N ASN A 7 17.00 14.41 -17.85
CA ASN A 7 17.82 15.42 -17.15
C ASN A 7 17.86 15.21 -15.63
N LEU A 8 17.03 14.31 -15.08
CA LEU A 8 17.03 13.98 -13.65
C LEU A 8 17.82 12.68 -13.41
N ASN A 9 18.40 12.51 -12.23
CA ASN A 9 18.97 11.22 -11.85
C ASN A 9 17.85 10.22 -11.52
N TYR A 10 18.12 8.93 -11.68
CA TYR A 10 17.17 7.90 -11.27
C TYR A 10 16.98 7.92 -9.75
N HIS A 11 15.72 7.81 -9.30
CA HIS A 11 15.37 7.81 -7.88
C HIS A 11 14.47 6.61 -7.53
N PRO A 12 14.71 5.90 -6.41
CA PRO A 12 13.92 4.74 -6.00
C PRO A 12 12.41 5.00 -5.86
N SER A 13 11.97 6.24 -5.64
CA SER A 13 10.53 6.55 -5.53
C SER A 13 9.74 6.27 -6.81
N TYR A 14 10.39 6.07 -7.97
CA TYR A 14 9.69 5.59 -9.17
C TYR A 14 9.04 4.20 -8.99
N TRP A 15 9.54 3.37 -8.07
CA TRP A 15 8.90 2.11 -7.68
C TRP A 15 7.51 2.32 -7.07
N LEU A 16 7.27 3.48 -6.44
CA LEU A 16 5.96 3.82 -5.87
C LEU A 16 4.87 3.96 -6.93
N ALA A 17 5.23 4.21 -8.21
CA ALA A 17 4.26 4.20 -9.30
C ALA A 17 3.69 2.80 -9.53
N ALA A 18 4.56 1.78 -9.57
CA ALA A 18 4.15 0.38 -9.67
C ALA A 18 3.37 -0.05 -8.42
N LEU A 19 3.88 0.26 -7.23
CA LEU A 19 3.17 0.03 -5.97
C LEU A 19 1.76 0.64 -5.96
N GLY A 20 1.63 1.91 -6.39
CA GLY A 20 0.37 2.63 -6.46
C GLY A 20 -0.64 2.01 -7.42
N ALA A 21 -0.18 1.56 -8.60
CA ALA A 21 -1.01 0.81 -9.54
C ALA A 21 -1.49 -0.53 -8.94
N GLY A 22 -0.59 -1.28 -8.29
CA GLY A 22 -0.95 -2.53 -7.60
C GLY A 22 -1.96 -2.31 -6.47
N GLY A 23 -1.74 -1.29 -5.65
CA GLY A 23 -2.68 -0.90 -4.60
C GLY A 23 -4.05 -0.47 -5.17
N THR A 24 -4.07 0.19 -6.32
CA THR A 24 -5.33 0.57 -6.99
C THR A 24 -6.07 -0.66 -7.51
N ALA A 25 -5.38 -1.70 -8.00
CA ALA A 25 -6.03 -2.97 -8.31
C ALA A 25 -6.69 -3.59 -7.05
N VAL A 26 -5.99 -3.57 -5.90
CA VAL A 26 -6.52 -4.04 -4.61
C VAL A 26 -7.75 -3.23 -4.16
N SER A 27 -7.78 -1.91 -4.39
CA SER A 27 -8.95 -1.11 -4.03
C SER A 27 -10.18 -1.51 -4.84
N PHE A 28 -10.04 -1.84 -6.12
CA PHE A 28 -11.18 -2.37 -6.90
C PHE A 28 -11.58 -3.79 -6.44
N PHE A 29 -10.62 -4.62 -6.03
CA PHE A 29 -10.92 -5.92 -5.43
C PHE A 29 -11.80 -5.82 -4.18
N MET A 30 -11.72 -4.73 -3.42
CA MET A 30 -12.58 -4.54 -2.24
C MET A 30 -14.07 -4.50 -2.57
N TYR A 31 -14.48 -4.05 -3.77
CA TYR A 31 -15.89 -4.14 -4.16
C TYR A 31 -16.35 -5.60 -4.24
N LEU A 32 -15.52 -6.45 -4.86
CA LEU A 32 -15.81 -7.88 -4.96
C LEU A 32 -15.84 -8.52 -3.57
N MET A 33 -14.84 -8.22 -2.75
CA MET A 33 -14.69 -8.73 -1.38
C MET A 33 -15.91 -8.46 -0.50
N TRP A 34 -16.64 -7.37 -0.71
CA TRP A 34 -17.71 -6.97 0.20
C TRP A 34 -19.12 -7.08 -0.39
N MET A 35 -19.26 -7.08 -1.72
CA MET A 35 -20.56 -7.08 -2.39
C MET A 35 -20.90 -8.42 -3.04
N VAL A 36 -19.90 -9.24 -3.38
CA VAL A 36 -20.12 -10.58 -3.96
C VAL A 36 -20.28 -11.60 -2.83
N PRO A 37 -21.35 -12.42 -2.80
CA PRO A 37 -21.48 -13.49 -1.81
C PRO A 37 -20.42 -14.59 -2.02
N HIS A 38 -19.67 -14.93 -0.97
CA HIS A 38 -18.67 -16.01 -0.96
C HIS A 38 -18.63 -16.64 0.44
N LYS A 39 -19.56 -17.55 0.74
CA LYS A 39 -19.70 -18.12 2.09
C LYS A 39 -18.73 -19.25 2.39
N SER A 40 -18.26 -19.94 1.35
CA SER A 40 -17.37 -21.10 1.44
C SER A 40 -15.90 -20.73 1.54
N THR A 41 -15.55 -19.48 1.25
CA THR A 41 -14.18 -19.00 1.18
C THR A 41 -14.06 -17.65 1.90
N PRO A 42 -12.89 -17.30 2.46
CA PRO A 42 -12.67 -16.01 3.11
C PRO A 42 -12.59 -14.83 2.13
N ILE A 43 -12.42 -15.10 0.82
CA ILE A 43 -12.36 -14.10 -0.26
C ILE A 43 -13.14 -14.60 -1.49
N PRO A 44 -13.62 -13.72 -2.37
CA PRO A 44 -14.29 -14.14 -3.60
C PRO A 44 -13.32 -14.87 -4.54
N THR A 45 -13.81 -15.95 -5.13
CA THR A 45 -13.09 -16.80 -6.09
C THR A 45 -13.70 -16.72 -7.49
N PHE A 46 -13.07 -17.38 -8.46
CA PHE A 46 -13.60 -17.54 -9.82
C PHE A 46 -15.06 -18.03 -9.83
N ALA A 47 -15.41 -19.00 -8.97
CA ALA A 47 -16.76 -19.56 -8.90
C ALA A 47 -17.79 -18.52 -8.43
N ASP A 48 -17.44 -17.73 -7.40
CA ASP A 48 -18.31 -16.69 -6.86
C ASP A 48 -18.55 -15.57 -7.89
N LEU A 49 -17.50 -15.21 -8.65
CA LEU A 49 -17.63 -14.25 -9.74
C LEU A 49 -18.53 -14.77 -10.86
N GLN A 50 -18.37 -16.03 -11.28
CA GLN A 50 -19.22 -16.61 -12.32
C GLN A 50 -20.70 -16.61 -11.89
N ALA A 51 -20.97 -17.00 -10.65
CA ALA A 51 -22.31 -16.96 -10.08
C ALA A 51 -22.86 -15.51 -10.03
N GLN A 52 -22.07 -14.55 -9.55
CA GLN A 52 -22.47 -13.15 -9.50
C GLN A 52 -22.80 -12.59 -10.89
N LEU A 53 -21.97 -12.89 -11.90
CA LEU A 53 -22.17 -12.41 -13.26
C LEU A 53 -23.48 -12.93 -13.89
N SER A 54 -23.96 -14.09 -13.46
CA SER A 54 -25.25 -14.65 -13.90
C SER A 54 -26.48 -14.04 -13.20
N THR A 55 -26.29 -13.31 -12.09
CA THR A 55 -27.40 -12.81 -11.26
C THR A 55 -28.03 -11.53 -11.81
N GLY A 56 -27.26 -10.69 -12.51
CA GLY A 56 -27.72 -9.39 -13.02
C GLY A 56 -27.80 -8.30 -11.94
N GLY A 57 -28.39 -7.14 -12.27
CA GLY A 57 -28.56 -6.01 -11.35
C GLY A 57 -27.31 -5.15 -11.10
N ILE A 58 -27.42 -4.18 -10.18
CA ILE A 58 -26.39 -3.15 -9.95
C ILE A 58 -25.06 -3.73 -9.46
N VAL A 59 -25.10 -4.75 -8.59
CA VAL A 59 -23.89 -5.41 -8.05
C VAL A 59 -23.11 -6.12 -9.17
N THR A 60 -23.81 -6.69 -10.14
CA THR A 60 -23.19 -7.30 -11.32
C THR A 60 -22.47 -6.27 -12.17
N SER A 61 -23.09 -5.12 -12.43
CA SER A 61 -22.44 -4.00 -13.16
C SER A 61 -21.19 -3.49 -12.44
N ILE A 62 -21.26 -3.34 -11.11
CA ILE A 62 -20.09 -2.95 -10.29
C ILE A 62 -19.01 -4.01 -10.34
N SER A 63 -19.39 -5.29 -10.28
CA SER A 63 -18.44 -6.40 -10.34
C SER A 63 -17.70 -6.42 -11.69
N ILE A 64 -18.41 -6.21 -12.80
CA ILE A 64 -17.79 -6.10 -14.14
C ILE A 64 -16.82 -4.92 -14.19
N ALA A 65 -17.23 -3.74 -13.70
CA ALA A 65 -16.36 -2.57 -13.67
C ALA A 65 -15.11 -2.80 -12.79
N ALA A 66 -15.28 -3.43 -11.64
CA ALA A 66 -14.18 -3.79 -10.74
C ALA A 66 -13.21 -4.79 -11.41
N ILE A 67 -13.72 -5.82 -12.09
CA ILE A 67 -12.90 -6.81 -12.82
C ILE A 67 -12.07 -6.11 -13.92
N ILE A 68 -12.68 -5.25 -14.73
CA ILE A 68 -11.99 -4.49 -15.78
C ILE A 68 -10.88 -3.62 -15.17
N ALA A 69 -11.18 -2.93 -14.08
CA ALA A 69 -10.21 -2.09 -13.38
C ALA A 69 -9.07 -2.91 -12.75
N ILE A 70 -9.36 -4.05 -12.12
CA ILE A 70 -8.35 -4.97 -11.58
C ILE A 70 -7.39 -5.41 -12.68
N ILE A 71 -7.90 -5.84 -13.84
CA ILE A 71 -7.06 -6.24 -14.99
C ILE A 71 -6.21 -5.05 -15.44
N GLY A 72 -6.82 -3.89 -15.69
CA GLY A 72 -6.11 -2.70 -16.19
C GLY A 72 -4.99 -2.23 -15.25
N PHE A 73 -5.27 -2.12 -13.95
CA PHE A 73 -4.28 -1.69 -12.96
C PHE A 73 -3.24 -2.76 -12.63
N SER A 74 -3.57 -4.05 -12.74
CA SER A 74 -2.59 -5.13 -12.61
C SER A 74 -1.61 -5.15 -13.80
N ILE A 75 -2.10 -4.94 -15.03
CA ILE A 75 -1.24 -4.77 -16.20
C ILE A 75 -0.36 -3.53 -16.02
N LEU A 76 -0.92 -2.40 -15.58
CA LEU A 76 -0.15 -1.19 -15.31
C LEU A 76 0.92 -1.42 -14.24
N HIS A 77 0.60 -2.14 -13.16
CA HIS A 77 1.55 -2.54 -12.13
C HIS A 77 2.72 -3.33 -12.73
N LEU A 78 2.45 -4.39 -13.49
CA LEU A 78 3.47 -5.26 -14.07
C LEU A 78 4.34 -4.52 -15.10
N VAL A 79 3.74 -3.66 -15.92
CA VAL A 79 4.48 -2.83 -16.89
C VAL A 79 5.39 -1.84 -16.18
N LEU A 80 4.90 -1.14 -15.14
CA LEU A 80 5.72 -0.19 -14.36
C LEU A 80 6.78 -0.89 -13.52
N LEU A 81 6.51 -2.10 -13.04
CA LEU A 81 7.47 -2.95 -12.33
C LEU A 81 8.61 -3.36 -13.27
N GLY A 82 8.29 -3.90 -14.44
CA GLY A 82 9.27 -4.29 -15.45
C GLY A 82 10.12 -3.10 -15.90
N TRP A 83 9.49 -1.95 -16.14
CA TRP A 83 10.21 -0.71 -16.45
C TRP A 83 11.15 -0.30 -15.30
N ASN A 84 10.70 -0.29 -14.05
CA ASN A 84 11.54 0.08 -12.91
C ASN A 84 12.73 -0.87 -12.70
N ILE A 85 12.53 -2.19 -12.89
CA ILE A 85 13.62 -3.16 -12.82
C ILE A 85 14.69 -2.81 -13.85
N LEU A 86 14.31 -2.65 -15.13
CA LEU A 86 15.24 -2.32 -16.20
C LEU A 86 15.94 -0.97 -15.97
N GLU A 87 15.16 0.05 -15.58
CA GLU A 87 15.68 1.40 -15.34
C GLU A 87 16.67 1.43 -14.16
N SER A 88 16.37 0.69 -13.08
CA SER A 88 17.23 0.57 -11.91
C SER A 88 18.55 -0.15 -12.19
N LEU A 89 18.52 -1.15 -13.08
CA LEU A 89 19.72 -1.86 -13.52
C LEU A 89 20.60 -0.98 -14.42
N ALA A 90 19.98 -0.21 -15.32
CA ALA A 90 20.68 0.74 -16.19
C ALA A 90 21.33 1.90 -15.42
N HIS A 91 20.70 2.34 -14.31
CA HIS A 91 21.15 3.47 -13.50
C HIS A 91 21.67 3.05 -12.12
N LYS A 92 22.40 1.93 -12.06
CA LYS A 92 22.97 1.42 -10.81
C LYS A 92 23.87 2.45 -10.10
N LYS A 93 24.59 3.28 -10.86
CA LYS A 93 25.44 4.36 -10.31
C LYS A 93 24.64 5.38 -9.50
N ASP A 94 23.45 5.75 -9.97
CA ASP A 94 22.57 6.69 -9.27
C ASP A 94 22.06 6.09 -7.95
N LEU A 95 21.77 4.78 -7.96
CA LEU A 95 21.42 4.05 -6.73
C LEU A 95 22.60 3.95 -5.77
N ASP A 96 23.79 3.64 -6.26
CA ASP A 96 24.99 3.50 -5.43
C ASP A 96 25.39 4.85 -4.81
N ALA A 97 25.14 5.97 -5.50
CA ALA A 97 25.35 7.32 -4.98
C ALA A 97 24.47 7.65 -3.77
N LEU A 98 23.36 6.93 -3.56
CA LEU A 98 22.52 7.09 -2.38
C LEU A 98 23.10 6.40 -1.14
N ASN A 99 24.06 5.48 -1.29
CA ASN A 99 24.64 4.76 -0.15
C ASN A 99 25.31 5.74 0.82
N ASN A 100 25.16 5.52 2.12
CA ASN A 100 25.64 6.40 3.19
C ASN A 100 24.96 7.79 3.23
N THR A 101 23.83 7.97 2.54
CA THR A 101 23.02 9.18 2.63
C THR A 101 21.66 8.87 3.27
N PRO A 102 20.95 9.87 3.84
CA PRO A 102 19.58 9.69 4.33
C PRO A 102 18.61 9.14 3.26
N ALA A 103 18.90 9.41 1.98
CA ALA A 103 18.12 8.94 0.86
C ALA A 103 18.32 7.44 0.54
N GLU A 104 19.32 6.77 1.11
CA GLU A 104 19.51 5.31 0.98
C GLU A 104 18.24 4.54 1.39
N LEU A 105 17.53 5.05 2.40
CA LEU A 105 16.30 4.45 2.91
C LEU A 105 15.18 4.41 1.87
N GLN A 106 15.22 5.25 0.84
CA GLN A 106 14.25 5.22 -0.27
C GLN A 106 14.33 3.91 -1.08
N LYS A 107 15.46 3.19 -1.03
CA LYS A 107 15.59 1.85 -1.64
C LYS A 107 14.62 0.83 -1.05
N MET A 108 14.05 1.09 0.14
CA MET A 108 13.00 0.26 0.73
C MET A 108 11.72 0.23 -0.13
N ALA A 109 11.52 1.19 -1.04
CA ALA A 109 10.44 1.14 -2.03
C ALA A 109 10.50 -0.13 -2.92
N ILE A 110 11.69 -0.72 -3.10
CA ILE A 110 11.90 -1.94 -3.89
C ILE A 110 11.24 -3.16 -3.22
N PRO A 111 11.65 -3.62 -2.02
CA PRO A 111 10.99 -4.74 -1.35
C PRO A 111 9.51 -4.47 -1.07
N LEU A 112 9.12 -3.22 -0.76
CA LEU A 112 7.73 -2.83 -0.62
C LEU A 112 6.90 -3.11 -1.89
N THR A 113 7.45 -2.81 -3.06
CA THR A 113 6.78 -3.06 -4.35
C THR A 113 6.71 -4.54 -4.66
N PHE A 114 7.77 -5.32 -4.38
CA PHE A 114 7.73 -6.77 -4.56
C PHE A 114 6.69 -7.45 -3.65
N ALA A 115 6.54 -7.00 -2.40
CA ALA A 115 5.45 -7.45 -1.55
C ALA A 115 4.07 -7.17 -2.17
N MET A 116 3.89 -6.01 -2.81
CA MET A 116 2.66 -5.69 -3.54
C MET A 116 2.45 -6.60 -4.75
N THR A 117 3.51 -6.96 -5.47
CA THR A 117 3.43 -7.88 -6.60
C THR A 117 2.89 -9.25 -6.18
N ILE A 118 3.30 -9.76 -5.02
CA ILE A 118 2.74 -11.01 -4.45
C ILE A 118 1.22 -10.87 -4.24
N ASN A 119 0.77 -9.75 -3.66
CA ASN A 119 -0.66 -9.50 -3.45
C ASN A 119 -1.44 -9.38 -4.75
N VAL A 120 -0.89 -8.74 -5.78
CA VAL A 120 -1.51 -8.63 -7.11
C VAL A 120 -1.68 -10.01 -7.73
N PHE A 121 -0.63 -10.84 -7.71
CA PHE A 121 -0.73 -12.21 -8.22
C PHE A 121 -1.72 -13.07 -7.43
N PHE A 122 -1.81 -12.90 -6.12
CA PHE A 122 -2.79 -13.60 -5.30
C PHE A 122 -4.24 -13.26 -5.71
N ILE A 123 -4.56 -11.97 -5.90
CA ILE A 123 -5.88 -11.53 -6.36
C ILE A 123 -6.17 -12.04 -7.77
N LEU A 124 -5.21 -11.92 -8.70
CA LEU A 124 -5.38 -12.43 -10.05
C LEU A 124 -5.60 -13.95 -10.06
N GLY A 125 -4.85 -14.68 -9.24
CA GLY A 125 -5.02 -16.11 -9.06
C GLY A 125 -6.42 -16.46 -8.56
N ALA A 126 -6.85 -15.84 -7.46
CA ALA A 126 -8.15 -16.12 -6.84
C ALA A 126 -9.33 -15.86 -7.80
N LEU A 127 -9.27 -14.78 -8.58
CA LEU A 127 -10.37 -14.38 -9.45
C LEU A 127 -10.39 -15.06 -10.82
N PHE A 128 -9.22 -15.39 -11.39
CA PHE A 128 -9.12 -15.82 -12.79
C PHE A 128 -8.65 -17.26 -12.98
N VAL A 129 -8.22 -17.96 -11.92
CA VAL A 129 -7.82 -19.38 -12.01
C VAL A 129 -8.92 -20.28 -11.43
N PRO A 130 -9.67 -21.02 -12.29
CA PRO A 130 -10.73 -21.91 -11.83
C PRO A 130 -10.19 -23.00 -10.90
N GLY A 131 -10.86 -23.22 -9.77
CA GLY A 131 -10.51 -24.28 -8.82
C GLY A 131 -9.23 -24.04 -8.01
N LEU A 132 -8.60 -22.86 -8.10
CA LEU A 132 -7.37 -22.56 -7.35
C LEU A 132 -7.55 -22.75 -5.83
N TRP A 133 -8.72 -22.40 -5.31
CA TRP A 133 -8.99 -22.47 -3.87
C TRP A 133 -8.93 -23.90 -3.31
N ASN A 134 -9.15 -24.92 -4.14
CA ASN A 134 -9.03 -26.33 -3.74
C ASN A 134 -7.59 -26.72 -3.37
N TYR A 135 -6.60 -25.93 -3.80
CA TYR A 135 -5.17 -26.17 -3.57
C TYR A 135 -4.54 -25.08 -2.69
N VAL A 136 -5.34 -24.19 -2.10
CA VAL A 136 -4.84 -22.98 -1.41
C VAL A 136 -3.91 -23.31 -0.23
N GLU A 137 -4.12 -24.45 0.43
CA GLU A 137 -3.26 -24.91 1.53
C GLU A 137 -1.83 -25.22 1.09
N TYR A 138 -1.60 -25.58 -0.18
CA TYR A 138 -0.24 -25.73 -0.73
C TYR A 138 0.37 -24.39 -1.14
N LEU A 139 -0.47 -23.41 -1.49
CA LEU A 139 -0.03 -22.06 -1.86
C LEU A 139 0.39 -21.25 -0.63
N PHE A 140 -0.22 -21.44 0.54
CA PHE A 140 0.09 -20.65 1.73
C PHE A 140 1.54 -20.82 2.23
N PRO A 141 2.12 -22.03 2.34
CA PRO A 141 3.55 -22.18 2.62
C PRO A 141 4.44 -21.48 1.59
N GLY A 142 4.08 -21.57 0.31
CA GLY A 142 4.76 -20.84 -0.77
C GLY A 142 4.68 -19.32 -0.60
N ALA A 143 3.52 -18.80 -0.19
CA ALA A 143 3.33 -17.38 0.11
C ALA A 143 4.16 -16.94 1.32
N ILE A 144 4.24 -17.75 2.37
CA ILE A 144 5.12 -17.49 3.53
C ILE A 144 6.58 -17.43 3.07
N VAL A 145 7.03 -18.34 2.22
CA VAL A 145 8.40 -18.29 1.67
C VAL A 145 8.61 -17.04 0.82
N ALA A 146 7.66 -16.68 -0.06
CA ALA A 146 7.76 -15.49 -0.89
C ALA A 146 7.85 -14.20 -0.06
N PHE A 147 6.99 -14.05 0.96
CA PHE A 147 7.09 -12.93 1.91
C PHE A 147 8.34 -13.00 2.77
N GLY A 148 8.82 -14.20 3.12
CA GLY A 148 10.09 -14.42 3.83
C GLY A 148 11.29 -13.93 3.03
N ILE A 149 11.31 -14.16 1.72
CA ILE A 149 12.35 -13.63 0.81
C ILE A 149 12.30 -12.09 0.80
N VAL A 150 11.11 -11.50 0.64
CA VAL A 150 10.96 -10.04 0.67
C VAL A 150 11.38 -9.46 2.03
N ALA A 151 11.00 -10.13 3.12
CA ALA A 151 11.36 -9.76 4.48
C ALA A 151 12.87 -9.79 4.70
N PHE A 152 13.55 -10.84 4.22
CA PHE A 152 15.01 -10.94 4.27
C PHE A 152 15.68 -9.79 3.51
N PHE A 153 15.22 -9.47 2.30
CA PHE A 153 15.74 -8.34 1.53
C PHE A 153 15.48 -6.99 2.23
N ALA A 154 14.28 -6.79 2.78
CA ALA A 154 13.94 -5.57 3.52
C ALA A 154 14.81 -5.39 4.77
N THR A 155 14.96 -6.44 5.58
CA THR A 155 15.80 -6.41 6.79
C THR A 155 17.26 -6.20 6.44
N ARG A 156 17.79 -6.84 5.39
CA ARG A 156 19.17 -6.62 4.93
C ARG A 156 19.39 -5.18 4.47
N GLN A 157 18.48 -4.64 3.67
CA GLN A 157 18.56 -3.26 3.18
C GLN A 157 18.53 -2.25 4.34
N PHE A 158 17.62 -2.45 5.29
CA PHE A 158 17.50 -1.60 6.47
C PHE A 158 18.72 -1.73 7.40
N GLY A 159 19.22 -2.95 7.60
CA GLY A 159 20.41 -3.23 8.42
C GLY A 159 21.67 -2.57 7.88
N ASN A 160 21.88 -2.60 6.55
CA ASN A 160 22.99 -1.90 5.90
C ASN A 160 22.91 -0.39 6.12
N TYR A 161 21.73 0.20 5.93
CA TYR A 161 21.50 1.61 6.19
C TYR A 161 21.78 1.99 7.65
N MET A 162 21.30 1.18 8.61
CA MET A 162 21.61 1.38 10.04
C MET A 162 23.10 1.29 10.33
N ALA A 163 23.79 0.30 9.77
CA ALA A 163 25.23 0.14 9.93
C ALA A 163 26.00 1.37 9.40
N HIS A 164 25.62 1.87 8.22
CA HIS A 164 26.22 3.07 7.63
C HIS A 164 26.02 4.31 8.50
N ILE A 165 24.80 4.55 9.00
CA ILE A 165 24.51 5.72 9.83
C ILE A 165 25.23 5.66 11.17
N ILE A 166 25.21 4.51 11.84
CA ILE A 166 25.80 4.33 13.17
C ILE A 166 27.32 4.41 13.10
N HIS A 167 27.94 3.78 12.09
CA HIS A 167 29.39 3.73 11.96
C HIS A 167 30.00 5.04 11.43
N ASN A 168 29.38 5.67 10.43
CA ASN A 168 29.97 6.80 9.72
C ASN A 168 29.51 8.17 10.26
N GLY A 169 28.67 8.22 11.31
CA GLY A 169 28.21 9.47 11.91
C GLY A 169 27.31 10.30 10.98
N GLY A 170 26.49 9.64 10.15
CA GLY A 170 25.75 10.26 9.04
C GLY A 170 24.45 10.99 9.43
N HIS A 171 24.07 11.04 10.72
CA HIS A 171 22.85 11.73 11.14
C HIS A 171 23.06 13.25 11.22
N LYS A 172 22.97 13.93 10.07
CA LYS A 172 22.88 15.38 10.01
C LYS A 172 21.41 15.78 10.22
N SER A 173 21.08 16.32 11.39
CA SER A 173 19.70 16.70 11.76
C SER A 173 19.01 17.57 10.70
N HIS A 174 19.76 18.50 10.08
CA HIS A 174 19.25 19.38 9.03
C HIS A 174 18.82 18.68 7.73
N GLU A 175 19.42 17.54 7.39
CA GLU A 175 19.10 16.76 6.18
C GLU A 175 17.91 15.79 6.41
N HIS A 176 17.43 15.66 7.66
CA HIS A 176 16.36 14.73 8.06
C HIS A 176 15.03 15.42 8.40
N ASN A 177 14.82 16.65 7.92
CA ASN A 177 13.61 17.43 8.18
C ASN A 177 12.38 16.98 7.36
N HIS A 178 12.23 15.66 7.19
CA HIS A 178 11.14 15.02 6.46
C HIS A 178 10.82 13.64 7.03
N LEU A 179 9.59 13.16 6.77
CA LEU A 179 9.15 11.84 7.19
C LEU A 179 9.44 10.75 6.16
N SER A 180 10.38 10.99 5.23
CA SER A 180 10.77 10.03 4.19
C SER A 180 11.22 8.68 4.74
N GLY A 181 11.68 8.64 5.99
CA GLY A 181 12.01 7.40 6.69
C GLY A 181 10.82 6.50 6.99
N LEU A 182 9.59 7.00 6.93
CA LEU A 182 8.38 6.17 7.06
C LEU A 182 8.28 5.12 5.95
N ILE A 183 9.04 5.22 4.86
CA ILE A 183 9.08 4.18 3.83
C ILE A 183 9.56 2.82 4.37
N SER A 184 10.46 2.80 5.36
CA SER A 184 10.91 1.54 5.99
C SER A 184 9.80 0.95 6.86
N VAL A 185 9.14 1.80 7.66
CA VAL A 185 7.96 1.41 8.45
C VAL A 185 6.88 0.83 7.53
N PHE A 186 6.58 1.51 6.43
CA PHE A 186 5.61 1.06 5.43
C PHE A 186 5.99 -0.30 4.84
N THR A 187 7.27 -0.50 4.54
CA THR A 187 7.78 -1.79 4.03
C THR A 187 7.60 -2.92 5.04
N PHE A 188 7.95 -2.71 6.31
CA PHE A 188 7.80 -3.74 7.34
C PHE A 188 6.33 -3.99 7.70
N SER A 189 5.48 -2.96 7.72
CA SER A 189 4.02 -3.14 7.83
C SER A 189 3.45 -3.95 6.66
N MET A 190 4.00 -3.78 5.45
CA MET A 190 3.56 -4.53 4.27
C MET A 190 3.95 -6.01 4.36
N VAL A 191 5.15 -6.29 4.86
CA VAL A 191 5.60 -7.66 5.14
C VAL A 191 4.71 -8.30 6.21
N ALA A 192 4.40 -7.58 7.29
CA ALA A 192 3.52 -8.06 8.36
C ALA A 192 2.13 -8.46 7.81
N VAL A 193 1.47 -7.58 7.06
CA VAL A 193 0.14 -7.88 6.50
C VAL A 193 0.18 -9.05 5.50
N GLY A 194 1.31 -9.23 4.81
CA GLY A 194 1.56 -10.33 3.89
C GLY A 194 1.52 -11.68 4.61
N PHE A 195 2.28 -11.83 5.70
CA PHE A 195 2.21 -13.03 6.54
C PHE A 195 0.83 -13.22 7.17
N ALA A 196 0.18 -12.14 7.62
CA ALA A 196 -1.17 -12.21 8.18
C ALA A 196 -2.21 -12.80 7.20
N ALA A 197 -1.98 -12.69 5.88
CA ALA A 197 -2.87 -13.28 4.88
C ALA A 197 -2.97 -14.80 5.02
N SER A 198 -1.83 -15.49 5.11
CA SER A 198 -1.79 -16.95 5.29
C SER A 198 -2.35 -17.39 6.64
N SER A 199 -2.13 -16.59 7.70
CA SER A 199 -2.71 -16.83 9.03
C SER A 199 -4.25 -16.76 9.01
N ALA A 200 -4.82 -15.79 8.30
CA ALA A 200 -6.27 -15.56 8.28
C ALA A 200 -7.07 -16.58 7.46
N MET A 201 -6.42 -17.35 6.58
CA MET A 201 -7.10 -18.11 5.53
C MET A 201 -6.72 -19.59 5.45
N SER A 202 -5.66 -20.03 6.15
CA SER A 202 -5.24 -21.44 6.16
C SER A 202 -5.95 -22.22 7.26
N HIS A 203 -6.26 -23.47 6.97
CA HIS A 203 -6.81 -24.46 7.90
C HIS A 203 -5.75 -25.38 8.52
N VAL A 204 -4.47 -25.14 8.21
CA VAL A 204 -3.36 -25.92 8.74
C VAL A 204 -2.73 -25.16 9.91
N GLY A 205 -2.96 -25.63 11.13
CA GLY A 205 -2.48 -24.98 12.35
C GLY A 205 -0.98 -24.64 12.36
N ALA A 206 -0.13 -25.47 11.74
CA ALA A 206 1.31 -25.16 11.60
C ALA A 206 1.58 -23.95 10.70
N THR A 207 0.91 -23.87 9.54
CA THR A 207 0.98 -22.72 8.62
C THR A 207 0.51 -21.46 9.33
N VAL A 208 -0.61 -21.55 10.04
CA VAL A 208 -1.22 -20.44 10.77
C VAL A 208 -0.31 -19.96 11.89
N ALA A 209 0.26 -20.86 12.69
CA ALA A 209 1.19 -20.53 13.76
C ALA A 209 2.42 -19.77 13.23
N VAL A 210 3.10 -20.33 12.22
CA VAL A 210 4.30 -19.71 11.62
C VAL A 210 3.98 -18.34 11.02
N ALA A 211 2.90 -18.25 10.23
CA ALA A 211 2.46 -17.00 9.63
C ALA A 211 2.09 -15.94 10.69
N THR A 212 1.40 -16.34 11.76
CA THR A 212 1.02 -15.47 12.87
C THR A 212 2.25 -14.94 13.60
N THR A 213 3.20 -15.80 13.96
CA THR A 213 4.43 -15.38 14.66
C THR A 213 5.26 -14.42 13.82
N LEU A 214 5.47 -14.71 12.53
CA LEU A 214 6.21 -13.83 11.63
C LEU A 214 5.49 -12.49 11.43
N SER A 215 4.17 -12.52 11.22
CA SER A 215 3.34 -11.32 11.10
C SER A 215 3.47 -10.41 12.33
N ILE A 216 3.35 -10.96 13.53
CA ILE A 216 3.45 -10.20 14.79
C ILE A 216 4.85 -9.63 14.96
N ALA A 217 5.91 -10.42 14.69
CA ALA A 217 7.29 -9.95 14.80
C ALA A 217 7.56 -8.72 13.93
N PHE A 218 7.15 -8.75 12.66
CA PHE A 218 7.31 -7.60 11.76
C PHE A 218 6.37 -6.44 12.10
N ALA A 219 5.15 -6.70 12.59
CA ALA A 219 4.24 -5.64 13.04
C ALA A 219 4.81 -4.88 14.25
N VAL A 220 5.32 -5.59 15.26
CA VAL A 220 5.97 -4.99 16.43
C VAL A 220 7.20 -4.18 16.01
N PHE A 221 8.04 -4.74 15.14
CA PHE A 221 9.21 -4.04 14.62
C PHE A 221 8.82 -2.75 13.88
N ALA A 222 7.78 -2.80 13.04
CA ALA A 222 7.27 -1.63 12.32
C ALA A 222 6.74 -0.57 13.29
N VAL A 223 6.02 -0.94 14.36
CA VAL A 223 5.51 0.01 15.37
C VAL A 223 6.65 0.70 16.12
N VAL A 224 7.65 -0.06 16.57
CA VAL A 224 8.83 0.52 17.24
C VAL A 224 9.55 1.50 16.30
N LEU A 225 9.75 1.11 15.04
CA LEU A 225 10.38 1.96 14.05
C LEU A 225 9.55 3.21 13.74
N ALA A 226 8.21 3.09 13.70
CA ALA A 226 7.31 4.22 13.53
C ALA A 226 7.49 5.25 14.64
N ILE A 227 7.56 4.81 15.90
CA ILE A 227 7.77 5.69 17.04
C ILE A 227 9.12 6.43 16.91
N ILE A 228 10.19 5.70 16.57
CA ILE A 228 11.52 6.29 16.38
C ILE A 228 11.49 7.32 15.24
N VAL A 229 11.00 6.95 14.05
CA VAL A 229 11.02 7.84 12.89
C VAL A 229 10.12 9.05 13.08
N LEU A 230 8.93 8.90 13.68
CA LEU A 230 8.01 10.01 13.92
C LEU A 230 8.57 11.00 14.93
N THR A 231 9.14 10.51 16.04
CA THR A 231 9.72 11.39 17.07
C THR A 231 10.88 12.23 16.52
N HIS A 232 11.83 11.59 15.83
CA HIS A 232 12.96 12.31 15.25
C HIS A 232 12.53 13.23 14.11
N GLY A 233 11.66 12.77 13.21
CA GLY A 233 11.22 13.55 12.06
C GLY A 233 10.36 14.76 12.45
N LEU A 234 9.48 14.63 13.46
CA LEU A 234 8.71 15.76 13.97
C LEU A 234 9.60 16.82 14.60
N ASN A 235 10.58 16.41 15.43
CA ASN A 235 11.54 17.34 16.04
C ASN A 235 12.34 18.09 14.96
N ALA A 236 12.90 17.38 13.98
CA ALA A 236 13.65 18.00 12.89
C ALA A 236 12.80 18.95 12.03
N MET A 237 11.52 18.61 11.78
CA MET A 237 10.60 19.51 11.06
C MET A 237 10.25 20.77 11.88
N MET A 238 10.15 20.67 13.21
CA MET A 238 9.92 21.83 14.07
C MET A 238 11.15 22.75 14.16
N GLU A 239 12.36 22.18 14.11
CA GLU A 239 13.62 22.94 14.18
C GLU A 239 14.06 23.55 12.83
N HIS A 240 13.87 22.82 11.74
CA HIS A 240 14.45 23.16 10.43
C HIS A 240 13.40 23.40 9.33
N GLY A 241 12.11 23.30 9.65
CA GLY A 241 11.02 23.35 8.67
C GLY A 241 10.95 22.10 7.79
N LEU A 242 9.87 21.92 7.03
CA LEU A 242 9.67 20.74 6.18
C LEU A 242 10.29 20.94 4.78
N ALA A 243 11.16 20.01 4.37
CA ALA A 243 11.70 20.03 3.01
C ALA A 243 10.57 20.01 1.96
N HIS A 244 10.58 21.03 1.09
CA HIS A 244 9.54 21.24 0.08
C HIS A 244 9.18 19.98 -0.74
N PRO A 245 10.12 19.25 -1.38
CA PRO A 245 9.80 18.04 -2.16
C PRO A 245 9.34 16.85 -1.31
N ALA A 246 9.60 16.85 -0.01
CA ALA A 246 9.26 15.77 0.90
C ALA A 246 7.91 15.96 1.60
N SER A 247 7.16 17.02 1.27
CA SER A 247 5.85 17.29 1.86
C SER A 247 4.84 16.12 1.78
N PRO A 248 4.82 15.28 0.72
CA PRO A 248 3.98 14.09 0.67
C PRO A 248 4.25 13.05 1.77
N SER A 249 5.43 13.09 2.41
CA SER A 249 5.85 12.08 3.39
C SER A 249 4.94 12.01 4.62
N ILE A 250 4.26 13.09 4.98
CA ILE A 250 3.28 13.12 6.08
C ILE A 250 2.15 12.13 5.85
N TRP A 251 1.69 11.99 4.61
CA TRP A 251 0.62 11.08 4.27
C TRP A 251 1.04 9.61 4.25
N MET A 252 2.33 9.28 4.33
CA MET A 252 2.79 7.88 4.43
C MET A 252 2.33 7.18 5.71
N LEU A 253 1.90 7.94 6.73
CA LEU A 253 1.30 7.35 7.93
C LEU A 253 -0.06 6.68 7.63
N ILE A 254 -0.82 7.18 6.65
CA ILE A 254 -2.12 6.58 6.26
C ILE A 254 -1.97 5.11 5.82
N PRO A 255 -1.13 4.77 4.82
CA PRO A 255 -0.96 3.39 4.41
C PRO A 255 -0.35 2.51 5.51
N ILE A 256 0.53 3.03 6.36
CA ILE A 256 1.04 2.29 7.53
C ILE A 256 -0.10 1.88 8.46
N LEU A 257 -0.97 2.82 8.83
CA LEU A 257 -2.13 2.56 9.69
C LEU A 257 -3.10 1.57 9.02
N THR A 258 -3.33 1.67 7.71
CA THR A 258 -4.16 0.70 6.98
C THR A 258 -3.58 -0.70 7.05
N LEU A 259 -2.28 -0.86 6.76
CA LEU A 259 -1.66 -2.19 6.75
C LEU A 259 -1.64 -2.82 8.14
N LEU A 260 -1.31 -2.05 9.18
CA LEU A 260 -1.35 -2.53 10.56
C LEU A 260 -2.79 -2.86 11.00
N GLY A 261 -3.77 -2.05 10.60
CA GLY A 261 -5.19 -2.33 10.86
C GLY A 261 -5.67 -3.61 10.18
N ILE A 262 -5.34 -3.82 8.92
CA ILE A 262 -5.68 -5.05 8.19
C ILE A 262 -4.92 -6.25 8.76
N THR A 263 -3.67 -6.07 9.19
CA THR A 263 -2.91 -7.10 9.90
C THR A 263 -3.67 -7.54 11.14
N TRP A 264 -4.16 -6.59 11.95
CA TRP A 264 -4.96 -6.89 13.13
C TRP A 264 -6.24 -7.67 12.80
N VAL A 265 -7.01 -7.21 11.81
CA VAL A 265 -8.23 -7.90 11.34
C VAL A 265 -7.93 -9.33 10.90
N ARG A 266 -6.86 -9.53 10.13
CA ARG A 266 -6.46 -10.84 9.61
C ARG A 266 -6.03 -11.80 10.74
N LEU A 267 -5.21 -11.32 11.67
CA LEU A 267 -4.78 -12.13 12.81
C LEU A 267 -5.96 -12.49 13.72
N SER A 268 -6.89 -11.55 13.96
CA SER A 268 -8.11 -11.81 14.72
C SER A 268 -8.94 -12.94 14.09
N HIS A 269 -9.15 -12.92 12.77
CA HIS A 269 -9.83 -14.02 12.07
C HIS A 269 -9.06 -15.34 12.15
N GLY A 270 -7.74 -15.35 11.94
CA GLY A 270 -6.91 -16.55 12.02
C GLY A 270 -6.95 -17.20 13.41
N LEU A 271 -6.88 -16.39 14.48
CA LEU A 271 -6.98 -16.86 15.85
C LEU A 271 -8.37 -17.41 16.19
N THR A 272 -9.42 -16.79 15.66
CA THR A 272 -10.81 -17.26 15.84
C THR A 272 -11.03 -18.60 15.17
N HIS A 273 -10.55 -18.74 13.93
CA HIS A 273 -10.79 -19.92 13.11
C HIS A 273 -10.04 -21.17 13.63
N GLU A 274 -8.78 -21.00 14.03
CA GLU A 274 -7.89 -22.14 14.33
C GLU A 274 -7.74 -22.43 15.82
N TYR A 275 -7.83 -21.40 16.66
CA TYR A 275 -7.62 -21.53 18.11
C TYR A 275 -8.91 -21.34 18.92
N GLY A 276 -10.05 -21.17 18.25
CA GLY A 276 -11.35 -21.03 18.91
C GLY A 276 -11.48 -19.78 19.79
N VAL A 277 -10.67 -18.75 19.54
CA VAL A 277 -10.76 -17.48 20.26
C VAL A 277 -12.05 -16.79 19.81
N GLU A 278 -13.03 -16.65 20.70
CA GLU A 278 -14.28 -15.94 20.37
C GLU A 278 -13.97 -14.50 19.92
N SER A 279 -14.37 -14.16 18.69
CA SER A 279 -14.29 -12.79 18.17
C SER A 279 -15.54 -12.44 17.40
N SER A 280 -16.14 -11.31 17.76
CA SER A 280 -17.34 -10.76 17.12
C SER A 280 -16.98 -9.59 16.20
N ALA A 281 -17.86 -9.29 15.24
CA ALA A 281 -17.71 -8.08 14.41
C ALA A 281 -17.67 -6.78 15.24
N GLY A 282 -18.31 -6.79 16.42
CA GLY A 282 -18.29 -5.67 17.37
C GLY A 282 -16.89 -5.39 17.93
N ASP A 283 -16.07 -6.43 18.13
CA ASP A 283 -14.71 -6.29 18.67
C ASP A 283 -13.80 -5.53 17.71
N LEU A 284 -14.08 -5.63 16.40
CA LEU A 284 -13.34 -4.92 15.36
C LEU A 284 -13.90 -3.52 15.07
N PHE A 285 -15.12 -3.18 15.51
CA PHE A 285 -15.72 -1.87 15.26
C PHE A 285 -14.90 -0.74 15.88
N LEU A 286 -14.56 -0.86 17.17
CA LEU A 286 -13.80 0.16 17.90
C LEU A 286 -12.40 0.40 17.29
N PRO A 287 -11.52 -0.62 17.14
CA PRO A 287 -10.19 -0.39 16.59
C PRO A 287 -10.22 0.12 15.15
N LEU A 288 -11.12 -0.38 14.29
CA LEU A 288 -11.26 0.14 12.93
C LEU A 288 -11.71 1.60 12.91
N THR A 289 -12.63 1.99 13.80
CA THR A 289 -13.09 3.38 13.92
C THR A 289 -11.97 4.31 14.39
N ILE A 290 -11.16 3.89 15.37
CA ILE A 290 -10.00 4.64 15.84
C ILE A 290 -9.01 4.86 14.70
N LEU A 291 -8.64 3.78 13.99
CA LEU A 291 -7.67 3.85 12.90
C LEU A 291 -8.18 4.70 11.74
N PHE A 292 -9.43 4.50 11.32
CA PHE A 292 -10.03 5.28 10.24
C PHE A 292 -10.12 6.78 10.60
N SER A 293 -10.54 7.11 11.82
CA SER A 293 -10.59 8.51 12.29
C SER A 293 -9.21 9.16 12.33
N LEU A 294 -8.20 8.42 12.78
CA LEU A 294 -6.82 8.90 12.79
C LEU A 294 -6.33 9.19 11.37
N GLN A 295 -6.66 8.34 10.39
CA GLN A 295 -6.31 8.57 8.99
C GLN A 295 -6.95 9.83 8.41
N ILE A 296 -8.22 10.11 8.75
CA ILE A 296 -8.87 11.37 8.36
C ILE A 296 -8.13 12.57 8.96
N GLY A 297 -7.71 12.50 10.23
CA GLY A 297 -6.91 13.53 10.88
C GLY A 297 -5.56 13.77 10.18
N VAL A 298 -4.83 12.69 9.88
CA VAL A 298 -3.55 12.74 9.16
C VAL A 298 -3.72 13.28 7.74
N LEU A 299 -4.80 12.90 7.05
CA LEU A 299 -5.13 13.40 5.72
C LEU A 299 -5.33 14.92 5.75
N ALA A 300 -6.16 15.40 6.68
CA ALA A 300 -6.44 16.83 6.84
C ALA A 300 -5.19 17.63 7.23
N LEU A 301 -4.37 17.12 8.15
CA LEU A 301 -3.11 17.75 8.55
C LEU A 301 -2.13 17.83 7.36
N GLY A 302 -1.87 16.70 6.69
CA GLY A 302 -0.94 16.69 5.56
C GLY A 302 -1.43 17.55 4.38
N TYR A 303 -2.74 17.64 4.14
CA TYR A 303 -3.28 18.58 3.14
C TYR A 303 -2.96 20.04 3.49
N LYS A 304 -3.22 20.44 4.75
CA LYS A 304 -2.93 21.80 5.22
C LYS A 304 -1.43 22.12 5.12
N VAL A 305 -0.57 21.19 5.54
CA VAL A 305 0.89 21.36 5.49
C VAL A 305 1.38 21.45 4.05
N MET A 306 0.93 20.57 3.14
CA MET A 306 1.30 20.65 1.72
C MET A 306 0.82 21.92 1.03
N LYS A 307 -0.34 22.45 1.42
CA LYS A 307 -0.84 23.73 0.91
C LYS A 307 -0.01 24.90 1.42
N ALA A 308 0.33 24.91 2.71
CA ALA A 308 1.16 25.93 3.32
C ALA A 308 2.59 25.94 2.77
N ASN A 309 3.16 24.76 2.52
CA ASN A 309 4.49 24.60 1.95
C ASN A 309 4.53 24.78 0.42
N GLY A 310 3.45 25.22 -0.24
CA GLY A 310 3.42 25.47 -1.70
C GLY A 310 3.47 24.24 -2.61
N TYR A 311 3.61 23.04 -2.04
CA TYR A 311 3.84 21.79 -2.77
C TYR A 311 2.80 21.50 -3.86
N LEU A 312 1.50 21.65 -3.53
CA LEU A 312 0.41 21.34 -4.46
C LEU A 312 0.45 22.21 -5.73
N LYS A 313 0.82 23.49 -5.58
CA LYS A 313 0.95 24.41 -6.71
C LYS A 313 2.19 24.10 -7.55
N ALA A 314 3.32 23.81 -6.92
CA ALA A 314 4.58 23.59 -7.64
C ALA A 314 4.66 22.21 -8.34
N TYR A 315 4.30 21.12 -7.66
CA TYR A 315 4.56 19.75 -8.12
C TYR A 315 3.35 19.06 -8.75
N ILE A 316 2.13 19.39 -8.33
CA ILE A 316 0.90 18.78 -8.89
C ILE A 316 0.27 19.63 -10.00
N GLN A 317 0.30 20.96 -9.86
CA GLN A 317 -0.27 21.90 -10.83
C GLN A 317 0.79 22.54 -11.73
N GLY A 318 1.97 22.84 -11.20
CA GLY A 318 3.08 23.47 -11.91
C GLY A 318 4.04 22.48 -12.56
N ASP A 319 5.18 22.99 -13.01
CA ASP A 319 6.12 22.28 -13.89
C ASP A 319 7.19 21.48 -13.14
N GLN A 320 7.28 21.60 -11.81
CA GLN A 320 8.31 20.90 -11.03
C GLN A 320 8.07 19.39 -11.00
N GLU A 321 9.13 18.61 -11.18
CA GLU A 321 9.07 17.16 -11.25
C GLU A 321 9.82 16.53 -10.08
N SER A 322 9.12 15.69 -9.31
CA SER A 322 9.75 14.86 -8.28
C SER A 322 9.11 13.48 -8.26
N PRO A 323 9.91 12.41 -8.40
CA PRO A 323 9.43 11.02 -8.26
C PRO A 323 8.80 10.73 -6.89
N VAL A 324 9.13 11.53 -5.86
CA VAL A 324 8.54 11.44 -4.52
C VAL A 324 7.03 11.71 -4.55
N SER A 325 6.53 12.42 -5.58
CA SER A 325 5.10 12.68 -5.77
C SER A 325 4.25 11.40 -5.88
N PHE A 326 4.82 10.29 -6.35
CA PHE A 326 4.13 8.99 -6.37
C PHE A 326 3.75 8.51 -4.96
N GLY A 327 4.41 9.01 -3.91
CA GLY A 327 4.03 8.80 -2.52
C GLY A 327 2.62 9.29 -2.15
N LEU A 328 1.98 10.12 -2.97
CA LEU A 328 0.60 10.57 -2.77
C LEU A 328 -0.46 9.53 -3.14
N ILE A 329 -0.11 8.49 -3.91
CA ILE A 329 -1.07 7.50 -4.40
C ILE A 329 -1.48 6.51 -3.31
N CYS A 330 -0.50 5.93 -2.62
CA CYS A 330 -0.75 4.92 -1.59
C CYS A 330 -1.68 5.40 -0.46
N PRO A 331 -1.59 6.64 0.04
CA PRO A 331 -2.53 7.17 1.03
C PRO A 331 -3.99 7.15 0.60
N GLY A 332 -4.29 7.55 -0.63
CA GLY A 332 -5.67 7.54 -1.15
C GLY A 332 -6.22 6.12 -1.30
N VAL A 333 -5.40 5.20 -1.83
CA VAL A 333 -5.73 3.76 -1.90
C VAL A 333 -5.99 3.21 -0.51
N ALA A 334 -5.09 3.48 0.43
CA ALA A 334 -5.11 2.90 1.75
C ALA A 334 -6.29 3.40 2.60
N LEU A 335 -6.63 4.69 2.48
CA LEU A 335 -7.82 5.26 3.12
C LEU A 335 -9.09 4.61 2.58
N PHE A 336 -9.18 4.40 1.26
CA PHE A 336 -10.29 3.69 0.66
C PHE A 336 -10.39 2.26 1.18
N VAL A 337 -9.29 1.50 1.16
CA VAL A 337 -9.28 0.09 1.58
C VAL A 337 -9.68 -0.05 3.05
N LEU A 338 -9.05 0.70 3.97
CA LEU A 338 -9.44 0.64 5.38
C LEU A 338 -10.87 1.15 5.58
N GLY A 339 -11.29 2.17 4.84
CA GLY A 339 -12.67 2.65 4.82
C GLY A 339 -13.66 1.57 4.42
N MET A 340 -13.34 0.72 3.44
CA MET A 340 -14.17 -0.43 3.07
C MET A 340 -14.28 -1.47 4.19
N PHE A 341 -13.17 -1.78 4.88
CA PHE A 341 -13.18 -2.65 6.05
C PHE A 341 -14.01 -2.07 7.20
N TRP A 342 -13.79 -0.79 7.52
CA TRP A 342 -14.53 -0.08 8.57
C TRP A 342 -16.03 0.00 8.26
N TRP A 343 -16.40 0.31 7.02
CA TRP A 343 -17.79 0.39 6.60
C TRP A 343 -18.49 -0.97 6.71
N HIS A 344 -17.87 -2.04 6.19
CA HIS A 344 -18.53 -3.35 6.13
C HIS A 344 -18.44 -4.14 7.43
N ILE A 345 -17.27 -4.24 8.06
CA ILE A 345 -17.13 -4.93 9.35
C ILE A 345 -17.78 -4.09 10.45
N GLY A 346 -17.48 -2.79 10.47
CA GLY A 346 -17.85 -1.93 11.56
C GLY A 346 -19.33 -1.52 11.57
N TRP A 347 -19.91 -1.18 10.42
CA TRP A 347 -21.30 -0.68 10.36
C TRP A 347 -22.30 -1.68 9.78
N VAL A 348 -21.92 -2.41 8.73
CA VAL A 348 -22.86 -3.34 8.08
C VAL A 348 -22.99 -4.64 8.88
N LYS A 349 -21.88 -5.31 9.22
CA LYS A 349 -21.90 -6.59 9.95
C LYS A 349 -22.38 -6.47 11.40
N THR A 350 -22.29 -5.29 12.01
CA THR A 350 -22.85 -5.02 13.36
C THR A 350 -24.35 -4.75 13.32
N GLY A 351 -24.97 -4.68 12.14
CA GLY A 351 -26.40 -4.41 11.97
C GLY A 351 -26.79 -2.95 12.07
N VAL A 352 -25.84 -2.02 12.20
CA VAL A 352 -26.13 -0.57 12.26
C VAL A 352 -26.67 -0.07 10.91
N ILE A 353 -26.16 -0.61 9.80
CA ILE A 353 -26.60 -0.26 8.44
C ILE A 353 -26.96 -1.52 7.67
N ALA A 354 -28.17 -1.56 7.11
CA ALA A 354 -28.57 -2.63 6.19
C ALA A 354 -27.78 -2.55 4.87
N GLN A 355 -27.22 -3.68 4.44
CA GLN A 355 -26.50 -3.80 3.18
C GLN A 355 -27.41 -3.41 1.99
N PHE A 356 -26.87 -2.64 1.04
CA PHE A 356 -27.58 -2.10 -0.12
C PHE A 356 -28.72 -1.10 0.15
N SER A 357 -28.89 -0.63 1.40
CA SER A 357 -29.78 0.49 1.72
C SER A 357 -29.30 1.83 1.09
N PRO A 358 -30.14 2.86 1.00
CA PRO A 358 -29.70 4.18 0.55
C PRO A 358 -28.52 4.76 1.35
N ILE A 359 -28.49 4.53 2.67
CA ILE A 359 -27.39 4.96 3.55
C ILE A 359 -26.11 4.20 3.21
N TYR A 360 -26.21 2.89 2.96
CA TYR A 360 -25.09 2.08 2.49
C TYR A 360 -24.45 2.69 1.23
N TRP A 361 -25.26 3.07 0.24
CA TRP A 361 -24.78 3.67 -1.00
C TRP A 361 -24.17 5.06 -0.81
N LEU A 362 -24.65 5.85 0.15
CA LEU A 362 -24.05 7.14 0.48
C LEU A 362 -22.62 6.98 1.01
N GLY A 363 -22.40 6.05 1.95
CA GLY A 363 -21.05 5.74 2.43
C GLY A 363 -20.12 5.22 1.33
N MET A 364 -20.64 4.34 0.48
CA MET A 364 -19.92 3.83 -0.70
C MET A 364 -19.58 4.94 -1.71
N ALA A 365 -20.47 5.91 -1.93
CA ALA A 365 -20.21 7.04 -2.81
C ALA A 365 -19.09 7.94 -2.28
N LEU A 366 -19.05 8.21 -0.97
CA LEU A 366 -17.96 8.97 -0.35
C LEU A 366 -16.60 8.29 -0.50
N LEU A 367 -16.54 6.99 -0.25
CA LEU A 367 -15.32 6.20 -0.47
C LEU A 367 -14.93 6.20 -1.96
N PHE A 368 -15.89 6.02 -2.86
CA PHE A 368 -15.64 6.06 -4.30
C PHE A 368 -15.02 7.37 -4.78
N VAL A 369 -15.43 8.52 -4.22
CA VAL A 369 -14.80 9.82 -4.54
C VAL A 369 -13.32 9.83 -4.20
N VAL A 370 -12.93 9.28 -3.04
CA VAL A 370 -11.51 9.15 -2.65
C VAL A 370 -10.75 8.26 -3.64
N GLN A 371 -11.35 7.13 -4.02
CA GLN A 371 -10.76 6.22 -5.00
C GLN A 371 -10.59 6.89 -6.37
N LEU A 372 -11.59 7.63 -6.84
CA LEU A 372 -11.57 8.33 -8.13
C LEU A 372 -10.46 9.40 -8.16
N ILE A 373 -10.35 10.22 -7.11
CA ILE A 373 -9.28 11.22 -6.98
C ILE A 373 -7.91 10.55 -7.04
N THR A 374 -7.78 9.40 -6.38
CA THR A 374 -6.53 8.63 -6.35
C THR A 374 -6.16 8.07 -7.73
N VAL A 375 -7.13 7.53 -8.46
CA VAL A 375 -6.96 7.04 -9.83
C VAL A 375 -6.52 8.18 -10.76
N VAL A 376 -7.20 9.32 -10.70
CA VAL A 376 -6.84 10.50 -11.50
C VAL A 376 -5.44 10.99 -11.16
N ALA A 377 -5.08 11.02 -9.87
CA ALA A 377 -3.72 11.40 -9.44
C ALA A 377 -2.66 10.44 -9.99
N LEU A 378 -2.90 9.12 -9.95
CA LEU A 378 -1.98 8.12 -10.48
C LEU A 378 -1.76 8.32 -11.99
N LEU A 379 -2.83 8.48 -12.76
CA LEU A 379 -2.74 8.69 -14.20
C LEU A 379 -2.06 10.03 -14.54
N LYS A 380 -2.40 11.10 -13.82
CA LYS A 380 -1.78 12.41 -14.02
C LYS A 380 -0.28 12.39 -13.71
N LEU A 381 0.14 11.80 -12.59
CA LEU A 381 1.55 11.69 -12.22
C LEU A 381 2.32 10.76 -13.16
N SER A 382 1.71 9.66 -13.60
CA SER A 382 2.33 8.75 -14.58
C SER A 382 2.52 9.45 -15.92
N ASN A 383 1.54 10.25 -16.38
CA ASN A 383 1.69 11.02 -17.60
C ASN A 383 2.76 12.10 -17.47
N LYS A 384 2.82 12.79 -16.33
CA LYS A 384 3.80 13.86 -16.10
C LYS A 384 5.22 13.33 -15.99
N LEU A 385 5.45 12.30 -15.18
CA LEU A 385 6.79 11.86 -14.79
C LEU A 385 7.36 10.73 -15.67
N LEU A 386 6.53 10.05 -16.46
CA LEU A 386 6.90 8.83 -17.19
C LEU A 386 6.53 8.84 -18.68
N ARG A 387 6.13 9.99 -19.26
CA ARG A 387 5.87 10.12 -20.71
C ARG A 387 6.70 11.22 -21.37
N HIS A 388 7.99 11.29 -21.05
CA HIS A 388 8.87 12.27 -21.69
C HIS A 388 9.22 11.89 -23.14
N PRO A 389 9.23 12.85 -24.08
CA PRO A 389 9.55 12.61 -25.49
C PRO A 389 11.01 12.21 -25.68
N ALA A 390 11.31 11.53 -26.79
CA ALA A 390 12.62 10.94 -27.01
C ALA A 390 13.73 11.95 -27.37
N ASP A 391 13.36 13.06 -28.02
CA ASP A 391 14.27 13.93 -28.79
C ASP A 391 14.36 15.37 -28.26
N ARG A 392 14.19 15.58 -26.95
CA ARG A 392 14.55 16.87 -26.35
C ARG A 392 15.56 16.66 -25.23
N THR A 393 16.84 16.83 -25.55
CA THR A 393 17.73 17.55 -24.64
C THR A 393 17.10 18.90 -24.40
N LEU A 394 16.27 19.00 -23.35
CA LEU A 394 15.70 20.27 -22.93
C LEU A 394 16.88 21.13 -22.49
N ALA A 395 17.09 22.23 -23.20
CA ALA A 395 18.09 23.23 -22.86
C ALA A 395 17.91 23.64 -21.39
N HIS A 396 19.03 23.69 -20.68
CA HIS A 396 19.13 24.16 -19.31
C HIS A 396 18.30 25.43 -19.10
N ALA A 397 17.48 25.43 -18.04
CA ALA A 397 16.97 26.64 -17.41
C ALA A 397 17.45 26.63 -15.96
#